data_AF-A0A934U3R4-F1
#
_entry.id   AF-A0A934U3R4-F1
#
_cell.length_a   1.000
_cell.length_b   1.000
_cell.length_c   1.000
_cell.angle_alpha   90.00
_cell.angle_beta   90.00
_cell.angle_gamma   90.00
#
_symmetry.space_group_name_H-M   'P 1'
#
loop_
_entity.id
_entity.type
_entity.pdbx_description
1 polymer ?
#
loop_
_entity_poly.entity_id
_entity_poly.type
_entity_poly.pdbx_seq_one_letter_code
_entity_poly.pdbx_strand_id
1 'polypeptide(L)' 'MTTTIDRYGEPINDDPPTAHDAERCSGWRGEDFDGRPIPCLLCRPHLAHTAKVYDGAGMIR' A
#
# COMPACT_ATOMS: atom_id res chain seq x y z
N MET A 1 12.66 -31.01 -2.84
CA MET A 1 11.98 -29.72 -2.67
C MET A 1 12.97 -28.68 -3.16
N THR A 2 12.78 -28.15 -4.37
CA THR A 2 13.74 -27.24 -4.99
C THR A 2 13.36 -25.83 -4.54
N THR A 3 14.14 -25.24 -3.63
CA THR A 3 13.94 -23.85 -3.19
C THR A 3 14.28 -22.93 -4.36
N THR A 4 13.32 -22.14 -4.83
CA THR A 4 13.57 -21.12 -5.84
C THR A 4 14.36 -19.99 -5.19
N ILE A 5 15.45 -19.59 -5.83
CA ILE A 5 16.41 -18.61 -5.31
C ILE A 5 16.39 -17.38 -6.23
N ASP A 6 16.47 -16.18 -5.66
CA ASP A 6 16.53 -14.95 -6.42
C ASP A 6 17.88 -14.76 -7.13
N ARG A 7 18.02 -13.66 -7.88
CA ARG A 7 19.24 -13.33 -8.63
C ARG A 7 20.47 -13.03 -7.75
N TYR A 8 20.28 -12.89 -6.44
CA TYR A 8 21.32 -12.59 -5.46
C TYR A 8 21.67 -13.79 -4.56
N GLY A 9 20.96 -14.92 -4.70
CA GLY A 9 21.21 -16.11 -3.92
C GLY A 9 20.32 -16.25 -2.67
N GLU A 10 19.32 -15.38 -2.48
CA GLU A 10 18.40 -15.47 -1.35
C GLU A 10 17.14 -16.29 -1.72
N PRO A 11 16.60 -17.11 -0.79
CA PRO A 11 15.38 -17.86 -1.05
C PRO A 11 14.22 -16.90 -1.34
N ILE A 12 13.51 -17.13 -2.44
CA ILE A 12 12.31 -16.36 -2.74
C ILE A 12 11.26 -16.74 -1.70
N ASN A 13 10.84 -15.76 -0.90
CA ASN A 13 9.68 -15.95 -0.05
C ASN A 13 8.41 -15.76 -0.88
N ASP A 14 7.85 -16.87 -1.36
CA ASP A 14 6.56 -16.93 -2.07
C ASP A 14 5.35 -16.90 -1.12
N ASP A 15 5.53 -16.57 0.17
CA ASP A 15 4.41 -16.37 1.10
C ASP A 15 3.44 -15.36 0.47
N PRO A 16 2.19 -15.76 0.15
CA PRO A 16 1.22 -14.84 -0.41
C PRO A 16 1.04 -13.69 0.59
N PRO A 17 1.01 -12.42 0.13
CA PRO A 17 0.79 -11.30 1.03
C PRO A 17 -0.50 -11.60 1.80
N THR A 18 -0.40 -11.61 3.13
CA THR A 18 -1.53 -11.92 4.02
C THR A 18 -2.70 -11.07 3.57
N ALA A 19 -3.82 -11.71 3.19
CA ALA A 19 -4.95 -11.04 2.57
C ALA A 19 -5.33 -9.80 3.39
N HIS A 20 -5.02 -8.62 2.83
CA HIS A 20 -5.23 -7.38 3.51
C HIS A 20 -6.71 -7.02 3.38
N ASP A 21 -7.48 -7.34 4.40
CA ASP A 21 -8.90 -6.98 4.47
C ASP A 21 -9.04 -5.45 4.52
N ALA A 22 -9.31 -4.86 3.35
CA ALA A 22 -9.46 -3.43 3.17
C ALA A 22 -10.71 -2.89 3.90
N GLU A 23 -11.70 -3.73 4.20
CA GLU A 23 -12.90 -3.32 4.94
C GLU A 23 -12.64 -3.21 6.44
N ARG A 24 -11.69 -3.99 6.98
CA ARG A 24 -11.26 -3.92 8.39
C ARG A 24 -10.11 -2.95 8.65
N CYS A 25 -9.44 -2.49 7.61
CA CYS A 25 -8.26 -1.64 7.74
C CYS A 25 -8.51 -0.27 7.11
N SER A 26 -8.69 0.74 7.96
CA SER A 26 -8.92 2.15 7.59
C SER A 26 -7.70 2.85 6.97
N GLY A 27 -6.65 2.09 6.62
CA GLY A 27 -5.36 2.62 6.19
C GLY A 27 -4.41 2.96 7.33
N TRP A 28 -4.87 3.12 8.56
CA TRP A 28 -4.06 3.58 9.69
C TRP A 28 -4.11 2.58 10.86
N ARG A 29 -2.98 2.38 11.56
CA ARG A 29 -2.84 1.38 12.64
C ARG A 29 -2.92 1.97 14.05
N GLY A 30 -3.24 3.25 14.18
CA GLY A 30 -3.22 4.01 15.44
C GLY A 30 -2.22 5.17 15.38
N GLU A 31 -1.71 5.58 16.53
CA GLU A 31 -0.78 6.70 16.69
C GLU A 31 0.52 6.25 17.37
N ASP A 32 1.63 6.95 17.11
CA ASP A 32 2.89 6.79 17.83
C ASP A 32 2.89 7.53 19.18
N PHE A 33 4.01 7.49 19.92
CA PHE A 33 4.12 8.15 21.22
C PHE A 33 4.07 9.68 21.15
N ASP A 34 4.24 10.26 19.96
CA ASP A 34 4.13 11.69 19.69
C ASP A 34 2.72 12.06 19.15
N GLY A 35 1.79 11.10 19.10
CA GLY A 35 0.44 11.29 18.59
C GLY A 35 0.35 11.36 17.07
N ARG A 36 1.37 10.90 16.33
CA ARG A 36 1.35 10.90 14.86
C ARG A 36 0.71 9.61 14.35
N PRO A 37 -0.18 9.69 13.34
CA PRO A 37 -0.86 8.52 12.83
C PRO A 37 0.12 7.57 12.11
N ILE A 38 0.08 6.29 12.48
CA ILE A 38 0.95 5.24 11.93
C ILE A 38 0.27 4.64 10.68
N PRO A 39 0.87 4.75 9.49
CA PRO A 39 0.27 4.19 8.29
C PRO A 39 0.34 2.66 8.28
N CYS A 40 -0.71 2.02 7.78
CA CYS A 40 -0.64 0.62 7.40
C CYS A 40 0.33 0.46 6.22
N LEU A 41 1.32 -0.42 6.36
CA LEU A 41 2.34 -0.66 5.33
C LEU A 41 1.79 -1.38 4.09
N LEU A 42 0.61 -2.00 4.21
CA LEU A 42 -0.10 -2.65 3.12
C LEU A 42 -1.00 -1.65 2.37
N CYS A 43 -1.77 -0.80 3.07
CA CYS A 43 -2.58 0.26 2.43
C CYS A 43 -1.76 1.44 1.92
N ARG A 44 -0.67 1.78 2.62
CA ARG A 44 0.19 2.95 2.37
C ARG A 44 -0.61 4.24 2.14
N PRO A 45 -1.53 4.64 3.04
CA PRO A 45 -2.41 5.79 2.82
C PRO A 45 -1.66 7.13 2.69
N HIS A 46 -0.48 7.24 3.31
CA HIS A 46 0.42 8.39 3.19
C HIS A 46 0.99 8.58 1.78
N LEU A 47 0.88 7.56 0.92
CA LEU A 47 1.26 7.62 -0.50
C LEU A 47 0.05 7.76 -1.42
N ALA A 48 -1.17 7.79 -0.88
CA ALA A 48 -2.36 8.01 -1.69
C ALA A 48 -2.33 9.44 -2.22
N HIS A 49 -1.90 9.61 -3.48
CA HIS A 49 -2.03 10.87 -4.17
C HIS A 49 -3.51 11.06 -4.51
N THR A 50 -4.08 12.22 -4.15
CA THR A 50 -5.38 12.62 -4.68
C THR A 50 -5.26 12.68 -6.19
N ALA A 51 -5.87 11.72 -6.90
CA ALA A 51 -6.02 11.84 -8.33
C ALA A 51 -6.78 13.15 -8.57
N LYS A 52 -6.10 14.14 -9.15
CA LYS A 52 -6.76 15.34 -9.62
C LYS A 52 -7.66 14.87 -10.76
N VAL A 53 -8.93 14.68 -10.48
CA VAL A 53 -9.92 14.42 -11.51
C VAL A 53 -9.97 15.67 -12.35
N TYR A 54 -9.32 15.64 -13.51
CA TYR A 54 -9.56 16.64 -14.54
C TYR A 54 -10.88 16.28 -15.19
N ASP A 55 -11.98 16.76 -14.62
CA ASP A 55 -13.27 16.76 -15.31
C ASP A 55 -13.09 17.66 -16.54
N GLY A 56 -12.90 17.05 -17.72
CA GLY A 56 -12.60 17.71 -19.00
C GLY A 56 -13.72 18.59 -19.56
N ALA A 57 -14.56 19.17 -18.71
CA ALA A 57 -15.63 20.10 -19.09
C ALA A 57 -15.07 21.52 -19.23
N GLY A 58 -14.23 21.78 -20.23
CA GLY A 58 -13.63 23.11 -20.32
C GLY A 58 -12.89 23.51 -21.59
N MET A 59 -13.09 22.86 -22.74
CA MET A 59 -12.62 23.41 -24.03
C MET A 59 -13.59 23.10 -25.18
N ILE A 60 -14.71 23.81 -25.20
CA ILE A 60 -15.39 24.18 -26.46
C ILE A 60 -15.85 25.63 -26.32
N ARG A 61 -15.12 26.54 -26.97
CA ARG A 61 -15.61 27.70 -27.74
C ARG A 61 -14.43 28.53 -28.21
#